data_AF-E2BIY3-F1
#
_entry.id   AF-E2BIY3-F1
#
_cell.length_a   1.000
_cell.length_b   1.000
_cell.length_c   1.000
_cell.angle_alpha   90.00
_cell.angle_beta   90.00
_cell.angle_gamma   90.00
#
_symmetry.space_group_name_H-M   'P 1'
#
loop_
_entity.id
_entity.type
_entity.pdbx_description
1 polymer ?
#
loop_
_entity_poly.entity_id
_entity_poly.type
_entity_poly.pdbx_seq_one_letter_code
_entity_poly.pdbx_strand_id
1 'polypeptide(L)'
;MVKLNASVHPSLSETVTENLRRRNMVTTADFIAADSVELAAFTGLSHAEILQVKQHILKEFGYTKRSGLDLFVAEKNVISTGVTCELIQDLRQLLALYKTEKYSLKEKRFLVIIDSLTAIIFETTRQMQQKTCESIYQLDELAEVCRFLIFECRATVVTVNSVSRWNSTNGAKPADVTPALGKYWIPIPATRLLLARQQHGEIRKITVLRDPRVKWEDSCTVNVCGAGVTSR
;
A
#
# COMPACT_ATOMS: atom_id res chain seq x y z
N MET A 1 -6.51 14.31 8.68
CA MET A 1 -6.65 13.96 10.11
C MET A 1 -7.69 14.87 10.71
N VAL A 2 -8.79 14.33 11.25
CA VAL A 2 -9.95 15.11 11.70
C VAL A 2 -9.61 15.88 12.98
N LYS A 3 -9.87 17.19 12.98
CA LYS A 3 -9.67 18.07 14.14
C LYS A 3 -10.71 17.78 15.21
N LEU A 4 -10.28 17.69 16.46
CA LEU A 4 -11.17 17.52 17.60
C LEU A 4 -11.81 18.87 17.98
N ASN A 5 -13.13 18.94 17.88
CA ASN A 5 -13.92 20.13 18.20
C ASN A 5 -15.29 19.72 18.77
N ALA A 6 -16.08 20.72 19.19
CA ALA A 6 -17.35 20.48 19.86
C ALA A 6 -18.43 19.85 18.96
N SER A 7 -18.28 19.94 17.64
CA SER A 7 -19.21 19.30 16.70
C SER A 7 -19.01 17.79 16.55
N VAL A 8 -17.90 17.23 17.08
CA VAL A 8 -17.60 15.79 16.95
C VAL A 8 -18.50 14.92 17.84
N HIS A 9 -18.88 15.39 19.04
CA HIS A 9 -19.75 14.63 19.94
C HIS A 9 -20.44 15.58 20.94
N PRO A 10 -21.70 15.34 21.33
CA PRO A 10 -22.43 16.19 22.28
C PRO A 10 -21.72 16.39 23.64
N SER A 11 -20.98 15.39 24.12
CA SER A 11 -20.20 15.49 25.37
C SER A 11 -18.93 16.34 25.25
N LEU A 12 -18.51 16.72 24.04
CA LEU A 12 -17.35 17.59 23.83
C LEU A 12 -17.83 19.04 23.78
N SER A 13 -17.97 19.69 24.93
CA SER A 13 -18.23 21.13 24.96
C SER A 13 -17.00 21.94 24.53
N GLU A 14 -17.16 23.24 24.23
CA GLU A 14 -16.03 24.12 23.94
C GLU A 14 -15.00 24.12 25.09
N THR A 15 -15.47 24.13 26.34
CA THR A 15 -14.61 24.07 27.53
C THR A 15 -13.78 22.79 27.59
N VAL A 16 -14.38 21.63 27.29
CA VAL A 16 -13.67 20.35 27.24
C VAL A 16 -12.64 20.35 26.11
N THR A 17 -13.01 20.84 24.92
CA THR A 17 -12.09 20.88 23.77
C THR A 17 -10.91 21.81 23.99
N GLU A 18 -11.09 22.90 24.73
CA GLU A 18 -9.99 23.82 25.07
C GLU A 18 -9.03 23.20 26.10
N ASN A 19 -9.55 22.47 27.09
CA ASN A 19 -8.73 21.70 28.03
C ASN A 19 -7.88 20.62 27.31
N LEU A 20 -8.45 19.97 26.29
CA LEU A 20 -7.75 19.00 25.46
C LEU A 20 -6.63 19.67 24.64
N ARG A 21 -6.90 20.82 24.02
CA ARG A 21 -5.88 21.58 23.27
C ARG A 21 -4.70 22.03 24.12
N ARG A 22 -4.95 22.46 25.36
CA ARG A 22 -3.88 22.83 26.31
C ARG A 22 -2.90 21.69 26.60
N ARG A 23 -3.32 20.44 26.38
CA ARG A 23 -2.48 19.23 26.51
C ARG A 23 -2.01 18.68 25.17
N ASN A 24 -2.02 19.50 24.11
CA ASN A 24 -1.65 19.13 22.74
C ASN A 24 -2.51 18.01 22.12
N MET A 25 -3.74 17.79 22.63
CA MET A 25 -4.69 16.87 22.02
C MET A 25 -5.60 17.64 21.05
N VAL A 26 -5.26 17.62 19.77
CA VAL A 26 -5.89 18.47 18.76
C VAL A 26 -6.69 17.66 17.74
N THR A 27 -6.45 16.36 17.64
CA THR A 27 -7.08 15.47 16.67
C THR A 27 -7.89 14.36 17.31
N THR A 28 -8.82 13.78 16.55
CA THR A 28 -9.59 12.62 16.98
C THR A 28 -8.69 11.41 17.26
N ALA A 29 -7.57 11.27 16.55
CA ALA A 29 -6.59 10.21 16.81
C ALA A 29 -5.88 10.38 18.15
N ASP A 30 -5.50 11.61 18.51
CA ASP A 30 -4.88 11.90 19.83
C ASP A 30 -5.84 11.51 20.96
N PHE A 31 -7.13 11.83 20.81
CA PHE A 31 -8.17 11.48 21.78
C PHE A 31 -8.38 9.96 21.91
N ILE A 32 -8.35 9.22 20.79
CA ILE A 32 -8.46 7.76 20.82
C ILE A 32 -7.25 7.12 21.50
N ALA A 33 -6.03 7.62 21.21
CA ALA A 33 -4.77 7.07 21.72
C ALA A 33 -4.52 7.37 23.19
N ALA A 34 -5.04 8.48 23.72
CA ALA A 34 -4.88 8.88 25.11
C ALA A 34 -5.58 7.92 26.08
N ASP A 35 -5.05 7.78 27.29
CA ASP A 35 -5.63 6.94 28.31
C ASP A 35 -6.97 7.49 28.83
N SER A 36 -7.96 6.61 29.01
CA SER A 36 -9.32 7.02 29.40
C SER A 36 -9.41 7.52 30.84
N VAL A 37 -8.54 7.04 31.73
CA VAL A 37 -8.48 7.48 33.14
C VAL A 37 -7.80 8.84 33.22
N GLU A 38 -6.70 9.03 32.48
CA GLU A 38 -6.05 10.34 32.37
C GLU A 38 -7.00 11.39 31.81
N LEU A 39 -7.77 11.06 30.76
CA LEU A 39 -8.76 11.96 30.18
C LEU A 39 -9.81 12.41 31.20
N ALA A 40 -10.31 11.49 32.03
CA ALA A 40 -11.31 11.82 33.05
C ALA A 40 -10.78 12.85 34.06
N ALA A 41 -9.49 12.79 34.39
CA ALA A 41 -8.88 13.64 35.41
C ALA A 41 -8.90 15.14 35.09
N PHE A 42 -8.97 15.53 33.80
CA PHE A 42 -8.89 16.94 33.40
C PHE A 42 -9.97 17.41 32.43
N THR A 43 -10.72 16.50 31.82
CA THR A 43 -11.86 16.87 30.97
C THR A 43 -13.13 17.12 31.78
N GLY A 44 -13.23 16.57 33.00
CA GLY A 44 -14.45 16.61 33.80
C GLY A 44 -15.55 15.66 33.29
N LEU A 45 -15.25 14.86 32.25
CA LEU A 45 -16.12 13.82 31.76
C LEU A 45 -15.98 12.55 32.60
N SER A 46 -17.08 11.82 32.76
CA SER A 46 -17.04 10.48 33.33
C SER A 46 -16.34 9.51 32.39
N HIS A 47 -15.81 8.42 32.95
CA HIS A 47 -15.18 7.35 32.16
C HIS A 47 -16.15 6.77 31.12
N ALA A 48 -17.44 6.67 31.44
CA ALA A 48 -18.46 6.18 30.51
C ALA A 48 -18.66 7.12 29.32
N GLU A 49 -18.71 8.44 29.55
CA GLU A 49 -18.82 9.43 28.48
C GLU A 49 -17.59 9.44 27.58
N ILE A 50 -16.39 9.31 28.15
CA ILE A 50 -15.15 9.21 27.38
C ILE A 50 -15.20 7.99 26.46
N LEU A 51 -15.64 6.84 26.97
CA LEU A 51 -15.79 5.63 26.15
C LEU A 51 -16.83 5.81 25.05
N GLN A 52 -17.96 6.46 25.32
CA GLN A 52 -18.98 6.78 24.31
C GLN A 52 -18.42 7.69 23.22
N VAL A 53 -17.68 8.74 23.59
CA VAL A 53 -16.99 9.62 22.64
C VAL A 53 -16.00 8.83 21.79
N LYS A 54 -15.18 7.97 22.41
CA LYS A 54 -14.23 7.11 21.67
C LYS A 54 -14.95 6.17 20.70
N GLN A 55 -16.04 5.54 21.12
CA GLN A 55 -16.85 4.67 20.27
C GLN A 55 -17.48 5.43 19.10
N HIS A 56 -18.02 6.63 19.36
CA HIS A 56 -18.57 7.48 18.30
C HIS A 56 -17.49 7.88 17.30
N ILE A 57 -16.32 8.32 17.77
CA ILE A 57 -15.19 8.65 16.91
C ILE A 57 -14.75 7.45 16.08
N LEU A 58 -14.67 6.25 16.67
CA LEU A 58 -14.29 5.03 15.94
C LEU A 58 -15.36 4.60 14.93
N LYS A 59 -16.64 4.86 15.21
CA LYS A 59 -17.73 4.55 14.29
C LYS A 59 -17.77 5.50 13.09
N GLU A 60 -17.61 6.81 13.34
CA GLU A 60 -17.71 7.85 12.31
C GLU A 60 -16.39 8.03 11.53
N PHE A 61 -15.25 7.95 12.22
CA PHE A 61 -13.93 8.26 11.66
C PHE A 61 -12.94 7.10 11.74
N GLY A 62 -13.31 5.99 12.38
CA GLY A 62 -12.45 4.81 12.48
C GLY A 62 -12.41 4.00 11.19
N TYR A 63 -11.44 3.09 11.13
CA TYR A 63 -11.26 2.23 9.97
C TYR A 63 -12.21 1.04 10.05
N THR A 64 -13.15 0.93 9.11
CA THR A 64 -13.84 -0.35 8.88
C THR A 64 -12.88 -1.32 8.20
N LYS A 65 -12.68 -2.51 8.79
CA LYS A 65 -12.00 -3.62 8.10
C LYS A 65 -12.80 -3.97 6.84
N ARG A 66 -12.21 -3.79 5.66
CA ARG A 66 -12.79 -4.17 4.37
C ARG A 66 -11.99 -5.31 3.76
N SER A 67 -12.63 -6.21 3.02
CA SER A 67 -11.89 -7.20 2.24
C SER A 67 -11.14 -6.49 1.10
N GLY A 68 -10.03 -7.08 0.65
CA GLY A 68 -9.31 -6.56 -0.53
C GLY A 68 -10.20 -6.52 -1.78
N LEU A 69 -11.20 -7.40 -1.87
CA LEU A 69 -12.17 -7.41 -2.95
C LEU A 69 -13.11 -6.20 -2.89
N ASP A 70 -13.62 -5.87 -1.70
CA ASP A 70 -14.51 -4.72 -1.51
C ASP A 70 -13.78 -3.40 -1.79
N LEU A 71 -12.52 -3.29 -1.37
CA LEU A 71 -11.66 -2.14 -1.71
C LEU A 71 -11.38 -2.08 -3.21
N PHE A 72 -11.05 -3.23 -3.84
CA PHE A 72 -10.85 -3.27 -5.28
C PHE A 72 -12.09 -2.78 -6.03
N VAL A 73 -13.29 -3.25 -5.66
CA VAL A 73 -14.55 -2.83 -6.31
C VAL A 73 -14.86 -1.35 -6.05
N ALA A 74 -14.69 -0.89 -4.81
CA ALA A 74 -15.03 0.48 -4.42
C ALA A 74 -14.07 1.54 -4.98
N GLU A 75 -12.79 1.18 -5.20
CA GLU A 75 -11.73 2.11 -5.59
C GLU A 75 -11.16 1.78 -6.98
N LYS A 76 -11.89 0.97 -7.78
CA LYS A 76 -11.46 0.54 -9.12
C LYS A 76 -11.41 1.70 -10.11
N ASN A 77 -10.29 2.41 -10.16
CA ASN A 77 -9.90 3.19 -11.34
C ASN A 77 -8.95 2.33 -12.18
N VAL A 78 -9.51 1.41 -12.98
CA VAL A 78 -8.71 0.66 -13.95
C VAL A 78 -8.50 1.53 -15.18
N ILE A 79 -7.26 1.94 -15.37
CA ILE A 79 -6.79 2.57 -16.60
C ILE A 79 -6.23 1.44 -17.46
N SER A 80 -6.89 1.14 -18.58
CA SER A 80 -6.42 0.16 -19.55
C SER A 80 -5.36 0.81 -20.43
N THR A 81 -4.10 0.71 -20.05
CA THR A 81 -2.98 1.16 -20.89
C THR A 81 -2.65 0.04 -21.86
N GLY A 82 -3.01 0.20 -23.14
CA GLY A 82 -2.77 -0.83 -24.17
C GLY A 82 -1.30 -0.93 -24.56
N VAL A 83 -0.48 0.06 -24.21
CA VAL A 83 0.94 0.17 -24.58
C VAL A 83 1.75 0.78 -23.43
N THR A 84 2.99 0.36 -23.21
CA THR A 84 3.88 0.89 -22.14
C THR A 84 4.08 2.39 -22.22
N CYS A 85 4.14 2.94 -23.44
CA CYS A 85 4.23 4.39 -23.64
C CYS A 85 3.01 5.10 -23.08
N GLU A 86 1.81 4.53 -23.24
CA GLU A 86 0.58 5.08 -22.66
C GLU A 86 0.59 4.94 -21.14
N LEU A 87 1.08 3.84 -20.57
CA LEU A 87 1.22 3.73 -19.10
C LEU A 87 2.14 4.81 -18.53
N ILE A 88 3.31 5.01 -19.15
CA ILE A 88 4.25 6.03 -18.70
C ILE A 88 3.66 7.43 -18.92
N GLN A 89 2.96 7.66 -20.04
CA GLN A 89 2.29 8.93 -20.31
C GLN A 89 1.12 9.20 -19.37
N ASP A 90 0.31 8.20 -19.05
CA ASP A 90 -0.82 8.28 -18.12
C ASP A 90 -0.32 8.52 -16.71
N LEU A 91 0.73 7.81 -16.28
CA LEU A 91 1.39 8.07 -15.01
C LEU A 91 2.01 9.47 -14.97
N ARG A 92 2.54 9.98 -16.09
CA ARG A 92 3.04 11.35 -16.23
C ARG A 92 1.93 12.40 -16.23
N GLN A 93 0.79 12.13 -16.85
CA GLN A 93 -0.36 13.04 -16.81
C GLN A 93 -0.96 13.09 -15.42
N LEU A 94 -1.14 11.94 -14.79
CA LEU A 94 -1.56 11.81 -13.40
C LEU A 94 -0.57 12.54 -12.48
N LEU A 95 0.73 12.39 -12.72
CA LEU A 95 1.79 13.17 -12.07
C LEU A 95 1.63 14.69 -12.28
N ALA A 96 1.37 15.13 -13.52
CA ALA A 96 1.20 16.54 -13.85
C ALA A 96 -0.03 17.15 -13.17
N LEU A 97 -1.17 16.43 -13.22
CA LEU A 97 -2.41 16.78 -12.53
C LEU A 97 -2.18 16.90 -11.01
N TYR A 98 -1.45 15.96 -10.42
CA TYR A 98 -1.12 16.00 -9.00
C TYR A 98 -0.13 17.10 -8.61
N LYS A 99 0.78 17.49 -9.51
CA LYS A 99 1.65 18.67 -9.30
C LYS A 99 0.84 19.97 -9.28
N THR A 100 -0.25 20.05 -10.03
CA THR A 100 -1.12 21.24 -10.09
C THR A 100 -2.12 21.31 -8.92
N GLU A 101 -2.64 20.18 -8.43
CA GLU A 101 -3.60 20.16 -7.31
C GLU A 101 -2.91 20.16 -5.93
N LYS A 102 -2.38 21.32 -5.54
CA LYS A 102 -1.52 21.49 -4.35
C LYS A 102 -2.22 21.33 -2.97
N TYR A 103 -3.53 21.05 -2.87
CA TYR A 103 -4.27 21.26 -1.61
C TYR A 103 -5.10 20.11 -1.01
N SER A 104 -5.23 18.92 -1.61
CA SER A 104 -6.09 17.86 -1.02
C SER A 104 -5.43 16.47 -0.84
N LEU A 105 -4.18 16.29 -1.26
CA LEU A 105 -3.52 14.97 -1.23
C LEU A 105 -2.83 14.64 0.09
N LYS A 106 -2.68 15.59 1.02
CA LYS A 106 -2.01 15.32 2.31
C LYS A 106 -2.72 14.23 3.13
N GLU A 107 -3.98 13.94 2.83
CA GLU A 107 -4.78 12.95 3.57
C GLU A 107 -5.06 11.65 2.80
N LYS A 108 -4.81 11.60 1.48
CA LYS A 108 -5.07 10.41 0.66
C LYS A 108 -3.80 9.59 0.49
N ARG A 109 -3.90 8.28 0.71
CA ARG A 109 -2.82 7.32 0.41
C ARG A 109 -3.24 6.55 -0.82
N PHE A 110 -2.36 6.47 -1.81
CA PHE A 110 -2.63 5.76 -3.05
C PHE A 110 -2.00 4.36 -3.00
N LEU A 111 -2.69 3.38 -3.58
CA LEU A 111 -2.12 2.06 -3.87
C LEU A 111 -2.08 1.92 -5.39
N VAL A 112 -0.89 1.75 -5.95
CA VAL A 112 -0.68 1.52 -7.38
C VAL A 112 -0.23 0.07 -7.55
N ILE A 113 -0.98 -0.71 -8.32
CA ILE A 113 -0.65 -2.11 -8.61
C ILE A 113 -0.35 -2.24 -10.10
N ILE A 114 0.85 -2.70 -10.43
CA ILE A 114 1.29 -3.00 -11.80
C ILE A 114 1.39 -4.53 -11.93
N ASP A 115 0.34 -5.15 -12.48
CA ASP A 115 0.27 -6.59 -12.70
C ASP A 115 0.06 -6.91 -14.20
N SER A 116 1.06 -7.34 -14.97
CA SER A 116 2.46 -7.62 -14.60
C SER A 116 3.44 -6.74 -15.36
N LEU A 117 4.51 -6.33 -14.67
CA LEU A 117 5.55 -5.48 -15.24
C LEU A 117 6.28 -6.15 -16.41
N THR A 118 6.41 -7.48 -16.35
CA THR A 118 7.00 -8.29 -17.42
C THR A 118 6.21 -8.22 -18.71
N ALA A 119 4.87 -8.27 -18.65
CA ALA A 119 4.04 -8.19 -19.84
C ALA A 119 4.22 -6.84 -20.57
N ILE A 120 4.25 -5.75 -19.81
CA ILE A 120 4.44 -4.37 -20.31
C ILE A 120 5.77 -4.26 -21.08
N ILE A 121 6.88 -4.62 -20.42
CA ILE A 121 8.23 -4.49 -20.98
C ILE A 121 8.47 -5.45 -22.15
N PHE A 122 7.97 -6.69 -22.07
CA PHE A 122 8.17 -7.67 -23.14
C PHE A 122 7.30 -7.41 -24.37
N GLU A 123 6.09 -6.89 -24.21
CA GLU A 123 5.26 -6.50 -25.35
C GLU A 123 5.93 -5.35 -26.13
N THR A 124 6.49 -4.38 -25.41
CA THR A 124 7.09 -3.20 -26.05
C THR A 124 8.37 -3.54 -26.79
N THR A 125 9.18 -4.45 -26.23
CA THR A 125 10.39 -4.94 -26.91
C THR A 125 10.06 -5.78 -28.14
N ARG A 126 8.95 -6.53 -28.15
CA ARG A 126 8.48 -7.27 -29.33
C ARG A 126 8.02 -6.36 -30.47
N GLN A 127 7.28 -5.31 -30.16
CA GLN A 127 6.77 -4.37 -31.16
C GLN A 127 7.88 -3.53 -31.80
N MET A 128 8.97 -3.28 -31.08
CA MET A 128 10.04 -2.37 -31.50
C MET A 128 11.22 -3.03 -32.22
N GLN A 129 11.21 -4.34 -32.54
CA GLN A 129 12.22 -5.06 -33.37
C GLN A 129 13.74 -4.72 -33.14
N GLN A 130 14.13 -4.08 -32.03
CA GLN A 130 15.48 -3.53 -31.84
C GLN A 130 15.91 -3.52 -30.35
N LYS A 131 17.14 -4.00 -30.13
CA LYS A 131 18.12 -3.84 -29.02
C LYS A 131 17.62 -3.76 -27.56
N THR A 132 18.17 -4.68 -26.75
CA THR A 132 18.12 -4.77 -25.27
C THR A 132 18.26 -3.45 -24.51
N CYS A 133 18.98 -2.45 -25.03
CA CYS A 133 19.14 -1.15 -24.36
C CYS A 133 17.81 -0.38 -24.20
N GLU A 134 16.89 -0.46 -25.16
CA GLU A 134 15.61 0.28 -25.10
C GLU A 134 14.72 -0.20 -23.95
N SER A 135 14.72 -1.51 -23.68
CA SER A 135 14.03 -2.09 -22.53
C SER A 135 14.55 -1.59 -21.18
N ILE A 136 15.85 -1.30 -21.10
CA ILE A 136 16.48 -0.82 -19.86
C ILE A 136 16.10 0.65 -19.62
N TYR A 137 16.06 1.48 -20.67
CA TYR A 137 15.61 2.87 -20.53
C TYR A 137 14.16 2.98 -20.07
N GLN A 138 13.28 2.12 -20.60
CA GLN A 138 11.88 2.07 -20.16
C GLN A 138 11.73 1.63 -18.71
N LEU A 139 12.56 0.66 -18.27
CA LEU A 139 12.62 0.27 -16.87
C LEU A 139 13.15 1.41 -16.00
N ASP A 140 14.15 2.17 -16.44
CA ASP A 140 14.67 3.32 -15.70
C ASP A 140 13.63 4.42 -15.51
N GLU A 141 12.96 4.76 -16.61
CA GLU A 141 11.87 5.73 -16.63
C GLU A 141 10.71 5.31 -15.71
N LEU A 142 10.32 4.03 -15.75
CA LEU A 142 9.30 3.51 -14.84
C LEU A 142 9.77 3.52 -13.39
N ALA A 143 11.04 3.18 -13.12
CA ALA A 143 11.60 3.25 -11.78
C ALA A 143 11.55 4.68 -11.23
N GLU A 144 11.86 5.68 -12.05
CA GLU A 144 11.75 7.10 -11.68
C GLU A 144 10.31 7.49 -11.35
N VAL A 145 9.35 7.11 -12.20
CA VAL A 145 7.92 7.36 -11.95
C VAL A 145 7.46 6.70 -10.64
N CYS A 146 7.86 5.45 -10.39
CA CYS A 146 7.53 4.75 -9.14
C CYS A 146 8.11 5.48 -7.91
N ARG A 147 9.37 5.94 -7.99
CA ARG A 147 10.00 6.72 -6.91
C ARG A 147 9.24 8.00 -6.64
N PHE A 148 8.84 8.73 -7.68
CA PHE A 148 8.02 9.93 -7.51
C PHE A 148 6.71 9.61 -6.77
N LEU A 149 5.96 8.61 -7.24
CA LEU A 149 4.68 8.23 -6.62
C LEU A 149 4.86 7.89 -5.13
N ILE A 150 5.92 7.17 -4.79
CA ILE A 150 6.21 6.79 -3.40
C ILE A 150 6.53 8.01 -2.55
N PHE A 151 7.47 8.86 -2.97
CA PHE A 151 8.00 9.93 -2.13
C PHE A 151 7.13 11.19 -2.13
N GLU A 152 6.60 11.58 -3.29
CA GLU A 152 5.87 12.83 -3.45
C GLU A 152 4.36 12.62 -3.27
N CYS A 153 3.81 11.53 -3.80
CA CYS A 153 2.37 11.22 -3.67
C CYS A 153 2.04 10.36 -2.44
N ARG A 154 3.03 9.93 -1.64
CA ARG A 154 2.85 8.99 -0.51
C ARG A 154 2.11 7.71 -0.93
N ALA A 155 2.35 7.25 -2.16
CA ALA A 155 1.75 6.05 -2.68
C ALA A 155 2.52 4.80 -2.23
N THR A 156 1.81 3.69 -2.09
CA THR A 156 2.41 2.35 -2.08
C THR A 156 2.34 1.80 -3.49
N VAL A 157 3.49 1.37 -4.03
CA VAL A 157 3.56 0.78 -5.38
C VAL A 157 3.87 -0.71 -5.24
N VAL A 158 3.02 -1.56 -5.81
CA VAL A 158 3.18 -3.01 -5.88
C VAL A 158 3.39 -3.38 -7.34
N THR A 159 4.47 -4.11 -7.63
CA THR A 159 4.77 -4.59 -8.99
C THR A 159 4.81 -6.11 -8.99
N VAL A 160 4.22 -6.72 -10.02
CA VAL A 160 4.27 -8.17 -10.22
C VAL A 160 5.28 -8.46 -11.32
N ASN A 161 6.25 -9.30 -11.01
CA ASN A 161 7.31 -9.72 -11.92
C ASN A 161 7.29 -11.24 -12.05
N SER A 162 7.27 -11.74 -13.28
CA SER A 162 7.43 -13.16 -13.54
C SER A 162 8.82 -13.64 -13.16
N VAL A 163 8.93 -14.93 -12.85
CA VAL A 163 10.21 -15.56 -12.53
C VAL A 163 10.47 -16.72 -13.47
N SER A 164 11.73 -16.90 -13.87
CA SER A 164 12.20 -18.11 -14.53
C SER A 164 12.89 -19.02 -13.51
N ARG A 165 12.74 -20.32 -13.68
CA ARG A 165 13.42 -21.34 -12.87
C ARG A 165 14.38 -22.11 -13.76
N TRP A 166 15.64 -22.21 -13.35
CA TRP A 166 16.61 -23.07 -13.99
C TRP A 166 16.68 -24.38 -13.23
N ASN A 167 16.12 -25.45 -13.81
CA ASN A 167 16.25 -26.86 -13.40
C ASN A 167 16.51 -27.14 -11.89
N SER A 168 15.45 -27.28 -11.09
CA SER A 168 15.53 -28.02 -9.83
C SER A 168 14.20 -28.70 -9.48
N THR A 169 14.33 -29.92 -8.94
CA THR A 169 13.27 -30.82 -8.49
C THR A 169 12.41 -30.17 -7.38
N ASN A 170 11.10 -30.42 -7.44
CA ASN A 170 10.03 -30.02 -6.52
C ASN A 170 10.42 -29.17 -5.30
N GLY A 171 10.16 -27.86 -5.41
CA GLY A 171 10.31 -26.88 -4.33
C GLY A 171 11.20 -25.73 -4.77
N ALA A 172 10.61 -24.60 -5.15
CA ALA A 172 11.38 -23.43 -5.56
C ALA A 172 12.16 -22.87 -4.36
N LYS A 173 13.46 -23.19 -4.28
CA LYS A 173 14.35 -22.49 -3.36
C LYS A 173 14.59 -21.07 -3.90
N PRO A 174 14.68 -20.05 -3.03
CA PRO A 174 14.99 -18.67 -3.43
C PRO A 174 16.20 -18.52 -4.34
N ALA A 175 17.23 -19.35 -4.14
CA ALA A 175 18.48 -19.33 -4.91
C ALA A 175 18.33 -19.82 -6.37
N ASP A 176 17.28 -20.57 -6.69
CA ASP A 176 17.09 -21.22 -8.00
C ASP A 176 16.20 -20.39 -8.94
N VAL A 177 15.72 -19.23 -8.47
CA VAL A 177 14.72 -18.42 -9.13
C VAL A 177 15.33 -17.10 -9.58
N THR A 178 15.21 -16.81 -10.87
CA THR A 178 15.68 -15.54 -11.44
C THR A 178 14.47 -14.70 -11.88
N PRO A 179 14.36 -13.43 -11.43
CA PRO A 179 13.31 -12.54 -11.91
C PRO A 179 13.51 -12.22 -13.40
N ALA A 180 12.42 -12.18 -14.16
CA ALA A 180 12.46 -12.07 -15.62
C ALA A 180 13.03 -10.72 -16.12
N LEU A 181 12.86 -9.64 -15.36
CA LEU A 181 13.46 -8.32 -15.65
C LEU A 181 14.93 -8.21 -15.24
N GLY A 182 15.53 -9.30 -14.77
CA GLY A 182 16.97 -9.43 -14.57
C GLY A 182 17.57 -8.49 -13.52
N LYS A 183 18.89 -8.30 -13.65
CA LYS A 183 19.73 -7.59 -12.66
C LYS A 183 19.39 -6.11 -12.52
N TYR A 184 18.85 -5.48 -13.56
CA TYR A 184 18.53 -4.06 -13.55
C TYR A 184 17.39 -3.74 -12.58
N TRP A 185 16.32 -4.55 -12.59
CA TRP A 185 15.14 -4.28 -11.75
C TRP A 185 15.28 -4.82 -10.32
N ILE A 186 16.13 -5.83 -10.10
CA ILE A 186 16.40 -6.42 -8.77
C ILE A 186 16.62 -5.38 -7.64
N PRO A 187 17.45 -4.34 -7.81
CA PRO A 187 17.72 -3.37 -6.76
C PRO A 187 16.61 -2.32 -6.56
N ILE A 188 15.63 -2.22 -7.47
CA ILE A 188 14.65 -1.13 -7.46
C ILE A 188 13.61 -1.28 -6.34
N PRO A 189 12.90 -2.41 -6.17
CA PRO A 189 11.98 -2.57 -5.05
C PRO A 189 12.71 -2.67 -3.70
N ALA A 190 12.22 -1.93 -2.71
CA ALA A 190 12.71 -2.01 -1.33
C ALA A 190 12.36 -3.36 -0.68
N THR A 191 11.14 -3.86 -0.95
CA THR A 191 10.65 -5.15 -0.49
C THR A 191 10.41 -6.08 -1.68
N ARG A 192 10.88 -7.33 -1.59
CA ARG A 192 10.68 -8.37 -2.61
C ARG A 192 10.16 -9.63 -1.97
N LEU A 193 9.07 -10.16 -2.52
CA LEU A 193 8.43 -11.39 -2.05
C LEU A 193 8.43 -12.42 -3.18
N LEU A 194 8.77 -13.66 -2.85
CA LEU A 194 8.64 -14.82 -3.73
C LEU A 194 7.40 -15.59 -3.33
N LEU A 195 6.46 -15.74 -4.26
CA LEU A 195 5.26 -16.54 -4.07
C LEU A 195 5.46 -17.89 -4.76
N ALA A 196 5.46 -18.97 -3.99
CA ALA A 196 5.62 -20.34 -4.47
C ALA A 196 4.39 -21.19 -4.14
N ARG A 197 3.89 -21.93 -5.15
CA ARG A 197 2.85 -22.94 -4.93
C ARG A 197 3.43 -24.13 -4.19
N GLN A 198 2.77 -24.54 -3.11
CA GLN A 198 3.11 -25.78 -2.39
C GLN A 198 2.40 -26.99 -3.00
N GLN A 199 2.72 -28.20 -2.51
CA GLN A 199 2.18 -29.48 -3.01
C GLN A 199 0.64 -29.53 -3.03
N HIS A 200 -0.02 -28.90 -2.05
CA HIS A 200 -1.47 -28.71 -2.05
C HIS A 200 -1.87 -27.41 -2.76
N GLY A 201 -2.74 -27.55 -3.76
CA GLY A 201 -2.92 -26.58 -4.84
C GLY A 201 -3.37 -25.17 -4.45
N GLU A 202 -3.95 -24.97 -3.27
CA GLU A 202 -4.41 -23.66 -2.76
C GLU A 202 -3.41 -23.01 -1.80
N ILE A 203 -2.45 -23.78 -1.29
CA ILE A 203 -1.46 -23.29 -0.36
C ILE A 203 -0.34 -22.58 -1.12
N ARG A 204 0.01 -21.38 -0.67
CA ARG A 204 1.14 -20.59 -1.17
C ARG A 204 2.12 -20.32 -0.05
N LYS A 205 3.40 -20.54 -0.32
CA LYS A 205 4.49 -20.05 0.52
C LYS A 205 4.91 -18.69 0.01
N ILE A 206 4.97 -17.71 0.92
CA ILE A 206 5.51 -16.38 0.64
C ILE A 206 6.86 -16.29 1.35
N THR A 207 7.92 -16.05 0.60
CA THR A 207 9.29 -15.93 1.13
C THR A 207 9.81 -14.51 0.89
N VAL A 208 10.38 -13.88 1.91
CA VAL A 208 11.00 -12.55 1.79
C VAL A 208 12.38 -12.69 1.15
N LEU A 209 12.51 -12.13 -0.07
CA LEU A 209 13.78 -12.06 -0.81
C LEU A 209 14.52 -10.75 -0.59
N ARG A 210 13.91 -9.74 0.03
CA ARG A 210 14.53 -8.48 0.46
C ARG A 210 13.49 -7.73 1.26
N ASP A 211 13.82 -7.30 2.46
CA ASP A 211 13.12 -6.23 3.17
C ASP A 211 14.13 -5.65 4.18
N PRO A 212 14.21 -4.32 4.35
CA PRO A 212 15.13 -3.72 5.33
C PRO A 212 14.81 -4.08 6.80
N ARG A 213 13.59 -4.53 7.09
CA ARG A 213 13.05 -4.71 8.44
C ARG A 213 12.86 -6.18 8.82
N VAL A 214 12.93 -7.08 7.86
CA VAL A 214 12.66 -8.52 8.04
C VAL A 214 13.91 -9.32 7.71
N LYS A 215 14.11 -10.45 8.42
CA LYS A 215 15.24 -11.34 8.16
C LYS A 215 15.15 -11.92 6.75
N TRP A 216 16.31 -12.08 6.11
CA TRP A 216 16.42 -12.79 4.84
C TRP A 216 15.79 -14.18 4.95
N GLU A 217 15.02 -14.58 3.93
CA GLU A 217 14.34 -15.88 3.85
C GLU A 217 13.27 -16.18 4.91
N ASP A 218 12.87 -15.17 5.69
CA ASP A 218 11.66 -15.30 6.50
C ASP A 218 10.46 -15.62 5.60
N SER A 219 9.58 -16.50 6.06
CA SER A 219 8.50 -17.01 5.22
C SER A 219 7.25 -17.36 5.98
N CYS A 220 6.12 -17.15 5.34
CA CYS A 220 4.81 -17.54 5.83
C CYS A 220 4.08 -18.40 4.80
N THR A 221 3.08 -19.14 5.27
CA THR A 221 2.23 -19.97 4.42
C THR A 221 0.80 -19.45 4.50
N VAL A 222 0.21 -19.20 3.34
CA VAL A 222 -1.16 -18.69 3.21
C VAL A 222 -1.99 -19.63 2.37
N ASN A 223 -3.30 -19.60 2.58
CA ASN A 223 -4.27 -20.30 1.74
C ASN A 223 -4.95 -19.30 0.79
N VAL A 224 -5.02 -19.64 -0.49
CA VAL A 224 -5.68 -18.82 -1.52
C VAL A 224 -6.94 -19.55 -1.96
N CYS A 225 -8.09 -19.01 -1.55
CA CYS A 225 -9.41 -19.54 -1.86
C CYS A 225 -10.28 -18.48 -2.58
N GLY A 226 -11.53 -18.82 -2.89
CA GLY A 226 -12.46 -17.88 -3.55
C GLY A 226 -12.74 -16.60 -2.75
N ALA A 227 -12.48 -16.58 -1.44
CA ALA A 227 -12.59 -15.39 -0.59
C ALA A 227 -11.29 -14.54 -0.55
N GLY A 228 -10.25 -14.95 -1.28
CA GLY A 228 -8.94 -14.27 -1.31
C GLY A 228 -7.87 -14.99 -0.49
N VAL A 229 -6.96 -14.22 0.11
CA VAL A 229 -5.82 -14.75 0.87
C VAL A 229 -6.19 -14.85 2.36
N THR A 230 -6.03 -16.03 2.93
CA THR A 230 -6.26 -16.30 4.36
C THR A 230 -4.97 -16.82 5.01
N SER A 231 -4.63 -16.30 6.19
CA SER A 231 -3.61 -16.92 7.04
C SER A 231 -4.24 -18.05 7.82
N ARG A 232 -3.49 -19.13 8.05
CA ARG A 232 -3.80 -20.05 9.15
C ARG A 232 -3.62 -19.35 10.49
#